data_AF-A0A087VWL7-F1
#
_entry.id   AF-A0A087VWL7-F1
#
_cell.length_a   1.000
_cell.length_b   1.000
_cell.length_c   1.000
_cell.angle_alpha   90.00
_cell.angle_beta   90.00
_cell.angle_gamma   90.00
#
_symmetry.space_group_name_H-M   'P 1'
#
loop_
_entity.id
_entity.type
_entity.pdbx_description
1 polymer ?
#
loop_
_entity_poly.entity_id
_entity_poly.type
_entity_poly.pdbx_seq_one_letter_code
_entity_poly.pdbx_strand_id
1 'polypeptide(L)'
;MYRNTLGGITLFTRAHLEAMNGASNSFEGWGGEDDDLYKRVLYIHHRPQRARFDEGQFYEENGDSHVRDKSLDRYRTLAKSSPQQMLQDGLRQTQYTLIRRRDYSSFVWMLILL
;
A
#
# COMPACT_ATOMS: atom_id res chain seq x y z
N MET A 1 0.20 9.63 13.10
CA MET A 1 0.90 9.38 11.81
C MET A 1 2.14 10.28 11.71
N TYR A 2 3.23 9.80 11.11
CA TYR A 2 4.45 10.60 10.87
C TYR A 2 4.46 11.17 9.44
N ARG A 3 5.30 12.18 9.18
CA ARG A 3 5.25 13.01 7.94
C ARG A 3 5.45 12.26 6.63
N ASN A 4 6.06 11.08 6.64
CA ASN A 4 6.43 10.34 5.43
C ASN A 4 5.61 9.05 5.24
N THR A 5 4.46 8.92 5.91
CA THR A 5 3.57 7.77 5.72
C THR A 5 2.57 8.01 4.57
N LEU A 6 2.22 6.93 3.87
CA LEU A 6 1.07 6.84 2.96
C LEU A 6 -0.05 5.92 3.49
N GLY A 7 0.01 5.55 4.77
CA GLY A 7 -1.00 4.69 5.39
C GLY A 7 -2.35 5.39 5.59
N GLY A 8 -3.40 4.59 5.83
CA GLY A 8 -4.77 5.05 5.99
C GLY A 8 -5.49 5.18 4.65
N ILE A 9 -5.49 6.38 4.06
CA ILE A 9 -6.18 6.67 2.78
C ILE A 9 -5.24 7.43 1.86
N THR A 10 -4.87 6.80 0.73
CA THR A 10 -4.03 7.40 -0.31
C THR A 10 -4.64 7.16 -1.68
N LEU A 11 -4.58 8.17 -2.56
CA LEU A 11 -5.10 8.10 -3.92
C LEU A 11 -3.96 8.20 -4.93
N PHE A 12 -4.05 7.39 -5.98
CA PHE A 12 -3.15 7.43 -7.13
C PHE A 12 -3.94 7.50 -8.43
N THR A 13 -3.40 8.20 -9.42
CA THR A 13 -3.87 8.04 -10.80
C THR A 13 -3.38 6.68 -11.33
N ARG A 14 -4.03 6.16 -12.36
CA ARG A 14 -3.56 4.96 -13.07
C ARG A 14 -2.10 5.12 -13.54
N ALA A 15 -1.76 6.29 -14.09
CA ALA A 15 -0.42 6.57 -14.57
C ALA A 15 0.63 6.51 -13.46
N HIS A 16 0.32 7.03 -12.27
CA HIS A 16 1.23 6.90 -11.11
C HIS A 16 1.40 5.44 -10.70
N LEU A 17 0.30 4.66 -10.61
CA LEU A 17 0.35 3.23 -10.26
C LEU A 17 1.19 2.42 -11.26
N GLU A 18 1.02 2.66 -12.56
CA GLU A 18 1.76 1.96 -13.60
C GLU A 18 3.25 2.33 -13.57
N ALA A 19 3.58 3.62 -13.39
CA ALA A 19 4.96 4.11 -13.29
C ALA A 19 5.70 3.51 -12.07
N MET A 20 5.02 3.42 -10.92
CA MET A 20 5.61 2.91 -9.68
C MET A 20 5.56 1.38 -9.55
N ASN A 21 5.01 0.67 -10.55
CA ASN A 21 4.72 -0.75 -10.47
C ASN A 21 3.82 -1.12 -9.28
N GLY A 22 2.85 -0.29 -8.91
CA GLY A 22 1.99 -0.51 -7.74
C GLY A 22 2.75 -0.69 -6.41
N ALA A 23 2.11 -1.35 -5.46
CA ALA A 23 2.70 -1.73 -4.17
C ALA A 23 3.59 -2.98 -4.29
N SER A 24 4.49 -3.18 -3.32
CA SER A 24 5.31 -4.41 -3.20
C SER A 24 4.45 -5.61 -2.81
N ASN A 25 4.74 -6.79 -3.36
CA ASN A 25 4.15 -8.07 -2.93
C ASN A 25 4.95 -8.73 -1.79
N SER A 26 6.05 -8.13 -1.35
CA SER A 26 7.02 -8.76 -0.42
C SER A 26 6.70 -8.54 1.07
N PHE A 27 5.65 -7.78 1.38
CA PHE A 27 5.27 -7.47 2.76
C PHE A 27 4.17 -8.42 3.23
N GLU A 28 4.52 -9.27 4.20
CA GLU A 28 3.59 -10.14 4.92
C GLU A 28 3.50 -9.68 6.38
N GLY A 29 2.28 -9.63 6.91
CA GLY A 29 2.00 -9.04 8.23
C GLY A 29 2.03 -7.52 8.22
N TRP A 30 2.00 -6.90 9.41
CA TRP A 30 1.90 -5.45 9.57
C TRP A 30 3.27 -4.76 9.59
N GLY A 31 3.46 -3.80 8.69
CA GLY A 31 4.47 -2.75 8.78
C GLY A 31 5.47 -2.69 7.62
N GLY A 32 5.83 -1.46 7.25
CA GLY A 32 6.87 -1.13 6.27
C GLY A 32 6.38 -1.05 4.82
N GLU A 33 5.20 -1.58 4.52
CA GLU A 33 4.57 -1.57 3.19
C GLU A 33 4.25 -0.13 2.74
N ASP A 34 3.70 0.70 3.63
CA ASP A 34 3.38 2.10 3.34
C ASP A 34 4.64 2.96 3.19
N ASP A 35 5.74 2.57 3.86
CA ASP A 35 7.03 3.25 3.74
C ASP A 35 7.71 2.92 2.41
N ASP A 36 7.62 1.67 1.96
CA ASP A 36 8.05 1.25 0.61
C ASP A 36 7.21 1.97 -0.44
N LEU A 37 5.89 2.04 -0.26
CA LEU A 37 4.99 2.78 -1.14
C LEU A 37 5.37 4.25 -1.24
N TYR A 38 5.72 4.91 -0.13
CA TYR A 38 6.23 6.28 -0.12
C TYR A 38 7.54 6.40 -0.91
N LYS A 39 8.49 5.47 -0.73
CA LYS A 39 9.75 5.45 -1.50
C LYS A 39 9.50 5.28 -3.00
N ARG A 40 8.56 4.43 -3.41
CA ARG A 40 8.21 4.22 -4.82
C ARG A 40 7.70 5.49 -5.49
N VAL A 41 6.91 6.31 -4.78
CA VAL A 41 6.49 7.64 -5.27
C VAL A 41 7.70 8.53 -5.53
N LEU A 42 8.73 8.48 -4.67
CA LEU A 42 9.95 9.25 -4.88
C LEU A 42 10.81 8.68 -6.03
N TYR A 43 10.83 7.36 -6.23
CA TYR A 43 11.58 6.73 -7.32
C TYR A 43 11.05 7.11 -8.70
N ILE A 44 9.77 7.41 -8.82
CA ILE A 44 9.17 7.97 -10.04
C ILE A 44 9.25 9.50 -10.10
N HIS A 45 10.05 10.14 -9.26
CA HIS A 45 10.26 11.59 -9.18
C HIS A 45 9.00 12.40 -8.84
N HIS A 46 8.05 11.81 -8.10
CA HIS A 46 6.86 12.49 -7.60
C HIS A 46 6.94 12.72 -6.09
N ARG A 47 6.02 13.53 -5.56
CA ARG A 47 5.83 13.75 -4.12
C ARG A 47 4.35 13.67 -3.76
N PRO A 48 3.99 13.05 -2.62
CA PRO A 48 2.61 13.04 -2.16
C PRO A 48 2.12 14.46 -1.87
N GLN A 49 0.92 14.78 -2.37
CA GLN A 49 0.16 15.93 -1.90
C GLN A 49 -0.64 15.50 -0.69
N ARG A 50 -0.70 16.34 0.34
CA ARG A 50 -1.43 16.04 1.58
C ARG A 50 -2.59 17.01 1.71
N ALA A 51 -3.74 16.50 2.11
CA ALA A 51 -4.85 17.34 2.53
C ALA A 51 -4.40 18.24 3.70
N ARG A 52 -5.01 19.42 3.79
CA ARG A 52 -4.79 20.28 4.95
C ARG A 52 -5.29 19.59 6.21
N PHE A 53 -4.68 19.92 7.34
CA PHE A 53 -4.98 19.25 8.61
C PHE A 53 -6.46 19.36 9.02
N ASP A 54 -7.11 20.48 8.70
CA ASP A 54 -8.51 20.77 8.99
C ASP A 54 -9.50 20.09 8.04
N GLU A 55 -9.04 19.63 6.87
CA GLU A 55 -9.88 18.99 5.84
C GLU A 55 -9.64 17.47 5.76
N GLY A 56 -8.45 17.01 6.16
CA GLY A 56 -8.00 15.61 6.00
C GLY A 56 -8.21 14.71 7.21
N GLN A 57 -9.11 15.08 8.12
CA GLN A 57 -9.39 14.29 9.33
C GLN A 57 -10.34 13.14 9.00
N PHE A 58 -10.00 11.94 9.47
CA PHE A 58 -10.84 10.75 9.36
C PHE A 58 -10.83 9.98 10.67
N TYR A 59 -11.90 9.22 10.89
CA TYR A 59 -12.02 8.33 12.04
C TYR A 59 -11.74 6.89 11.64
N GLU A 60 -10.99 6.19 12.47
CA GLU A 60 -10.86 4.74 12.44
C GLU A 60 -11.90 4.14 13.40
N GLU A 61 -12.73 3.25 12.88
CA GLU A 61 -13.71 2.54 13.71
C GLU A 61 -12.98 1.72 14.78
N ASN A 62 -13.45 1.83 16.04
CA ASN A 62 -12.85 1.22 17.25
C ASN A 62 -11.53 1.82 17.75
N GLY A 63 -11.14 3.02 17.31
CA GLY A 63 -10.20 3.86 18.06
C GLY A 63 -8.82 3.24 18.35
N ASP A 64 -8.20 2.61 17.36
CA ASP A 64 -6.88 1.96 17.43
C ASP A 64 -6.79 0.76 18.41
N SER A 65 -7.92 0.13 18.76
CA SER A 65 -7.93 -1.11 19.57
C SER A 65 -7.43 -2.35 18.79
N HIS A 66 -6.96 -2.17 17.56
CA HIS A 66 -6.56 -3.27 16.67
C HIS A 66 -5.23 -3.87 17.09
N VAL A 67 -5.21 -5.18 17.28
CA VAL A 67 -3.95 -5.91 17.45
C VAL A 67 -3.26 -6.00 16.09
N ARG A 68 -2.18 -5.25 15.95
CA ARG A 68 -1.33 -5.27 14.75
C ARG A 68 -0.39 -6.48 14.83
N ASP A 69 -0.59 -7.46 13.95
CA ASP A 69 0.33 -8.58 13.79
C ASP A 69 1.63 -8.12 13.12
N LYS A 70 2.51 -7.55 13.93
CA LYS A 70 3.74 -6.89 13.50
C LYS A 70 4.72 -7.91 12.96
N SER A 71 5.01 -7.82 11.66
CA SER A 71 6.04 -8.64 11.04
C SER A 71 7.41 -8.39 11.67
N LEU A 72 8.10 -9.46 12.06
CA LEU A 72 9.48 -9.39 12.57
C LEU A 72 10.46 -8.97 11.49
N ASP A 73 10.17 -9.28 10.23
CA ASP A 73 11.02 -8.99 9.08
C ASP A 73 10.75 -7.62 8.45
N ARG A 74 9.77 -6.84 8.92
CA ARG A 74 9.35 -5.57 8.28
C ARG A 74 10.50 -4.62 7.93
N TYR A 75 11.47 -4.47 8.83
CA TYR A 75 12.62 -3.58 8.61
C TYR A 75 13.61 -4.17 7.61
N ARG A 76 13.79 -5.49 7.64
CA ARG A 76 14.65 -6.22 6.69
C ARG A 76 14.05 -6.18 5.28
N THR A 77 12.73 -6.34 5.16
CA THR A 77 12.01 -6.21 3.89
C THR A 77 12.09 -4.79 3.37
N LEU A 78 11.78 -3.78 4.19
CA LEU A 78 11.86 -2.37 3.81
C LEU A 78 13.27 -1.91 3.41
N ALA A 79 14.32 -2.50 4.00
CA ALA A 79 15.71 -2.21 3.65
C ALA A 79 16.07 -2.62 2.21
N LYS A 80 15.32 -3.55 1.60
CA LYS A 80 15.52 -3.98 0.19
C LYS A 80 14.89 -3.02 -0.82
N SER A 81 14.04 -2.09 -0.37
CA SER A 81 13.40 -1.09 -1.23
C SER A 81 14.43 -0.33 -2.06
N SER A 82 14.32 -0.42 -3.37
CA SER A 82 15.15 0.29 -4.34
C SER A 82 14.40 0.46 -5.67
N PRO A 83 14.81 1.39 -6.55
CA PRO A 83 14.24 1.48 -7.89
C PRO A 83 14.32 0.16 -8.67
N GLN A 84 15.42 -0.59 -8.53
CA GLN A 84 15.59 -1.89 -9.18
C GLN A 84 14.61 -2.93 -8.64
N GLN A 85 14.47 -3.01 -7.32
CA GLN A 85 13.52 -3.92 -6.68
C GLN A 85 12.08 -3.58 -7.05
N MET A 86 11.72 -2.29 -7.11
CA MET A 86 10.39 -1.82 -7.53
C MET A 86 10.02 -2.35 -8.93
N LEU A 87 10.97 -2.46 -9.86
CA LEU A 87 10.70 -2.99 -11.21
C LEU A 87 10.47 -4.51 -11.24
N GLN A 88 11.01 -5.23 -10.26
CA GLN A 88 10.96 -6.69 -10.15
C GLN A 88 9.88 -7.18 -9.19
N ASP A 89 9.31 -6.29 -8.37
CA ASP A 89 8.28 -6.62 -7.39
C ASP A 89 7.18 -5.56 -7.39
N GLY A 90 5.99 -5.93 -7.85
CA GLY A 90 4.78 -5.17 -7.68
C GLY A 90 3.68 -5.60 -8.64
N LEU A 91 2.88 -4.65 -9.13
CA LEU A 91 1.70 -4.87 -9.97
C LEU A 91 1.95 -5.81 -11.16
N ARG A 92 3.09 -5.67 -11.85
CA ARG A 92 3.43 -6.50 -13.01
C ARG A 92 3.86 -7.93 -12.65
N GLN A 93 4.15 -8.19 -11.38
CA GLN A 93 4.58 -9.50 -10.87
C GLN A 93 3.57 -10.14 -9.93
N THR A 94 2.51 -9.43 -9.55
CA THR A 94 1.46 -9.96 -8.69
C THR A 94 0.82 -11.17 -9.36
N GLN A 95 0.95 -12.33 -8.72
CA GLN A 95 0.23 -13.55 -9.08
C GLN A 95 -0.87 -13.77 -8.06
N TYR A 96 -2.05 -14.13 -8.55
CA TYR A 96 -3.17 -14.49 -7.68
C TYR A 96 -4.16 -15.36 -8.45
N THR A 97 -4.92 -16.16 -7.72
CA THR A 97 -6.08 -16.89 -8.25
C THR A 97 -7.36 -16.31 -7.69
N LEU A 98 -8.28 -15.92 -8.58
CA LEU A 98 -9.63 -15.53 -8.16
C LEU A 98 -10.44 -16.77 -7.77
N ILE A 99 -10.71 -16.92 -6.47
CA ILE A 99 -11.48 -18.05 -5.93
C ILE A 99 -12.98 -17.79 -6.04
N ARG A 100 -13.41 -16.55 -5.74
CA ARG A 100 -14.83 -16.18 -5.76
C ARG A 100 -15.01 -14.69 -6.01
N ARG A 101 -16.02 -14.35 -6.81
CA ARG A 101 -16.50 -12.97 -7.00
C ARG A 101 -18.01 -12.91 -6.70
N ARG A 102 -18.44 -11.85 -6.01
CA ARG A 102 -19.84 -11.53 -5.76
C ARG A 102 -20.08 -10.06 -6.03
N ASP A 103 -21.05 -9.78 -6.88
CA ASP A 103 -21.41 -8.41 -7.28
C ASP A 103 -22.68 -8.02 -6.50
N TYR A 104 -22.52 -7.15 -5.50
CA TYR A 104 -23.62 -6.55 -4.77
C TYR A 104 -24.00 -5.22 -5.43
N SER A 105 -25.15 -4.65 -5.07
CA SER A 105 -25.61 -3.37 -5.64
C SER A 105 -24.67 -2.20 -5.36
N SER A 106 -23.92 -2.22 -4.25
CA SER A 106 -23.06 -1.12 -3.79
C SER A 106 -21.56 -1.41 -3.86
N PHE A 107 -21.15 -2.67 -3.96
CA PHE A 107 -19.74 -3.05 -4.05
C PHE A 107 -19.55 -4.43 -4.69
N VAL A 108 -18.33 -4.68 -5.16
CA VAL A 108 -17.90 -6.01 -5.60
C VAL A 108 -17.00 -6.60 -4.53
N TRP A 109 -17.29 -7.82 -4.11
CA TRP A 109 -16.46 -8.59 -3.19
C TRP A 109 -15.70 -9.66 -3.98
N MET A 110 -14.39 -9.77 -3.73
CA MET A 110 -13.53 -10.77 -4.33
C MET A 110 -12.74 -11.51 -3.26
N LEU A 111 -12.74 -12.84 -3.32
CA LEU A 111 -11.82 -13.70 -2.57
C LEU A 111 -10.73 -14.16 -3.53
N ILE A 112 -9.50 -13.83 -3.18
CA ILE A 112 -8.30 -14.17 -3.95
C ILE A 112 -7.36 -15.03 -3.10
N LEU A 113 -6.62 -15.90 -3.76
CA LEU A 113 -5.46 -16.60 -3.20
C LEU A 113 -4.21 -15.96 -3.81
N LEU A 114 -3.32 -15.43 -2.98
CA LEU A 114 -2.01 -14.92 -3.38
C LEU A 114 -1.00 -16.06 -3.53
#